data_AF-A0A914RTT6-F1
#
_entry.id   AF-A0A914RTT6-F1
#
_cell.length_a   1.000
_cell.length_b   1.000
_cell.length_c   1.000
_cell.angle_alpha   90.00
_cell.angle_beta   90.00
_cell.angle_gamma   90.00
#
_symmetry.space_group_name_H-M   'P 1'
#
loop_
_entity.id
_entity.type
_entity.pdbx_description
1 polymer ?
#
loop_
_entity_poly.entity_id
_entity_poly.type
_entity_poly.pdbx_seq_one_letter_code
_entity_poly.pdbx_strand_id
1 'polypeptide(L)'
;MVALNVIAQKYVRKLNASLLSRLMAHACSCIGDGRPAVRVLVIRLMRVLTQKLPDYALQQYKEMIISAVFEGQLTADVTQKVRKANRLLLEELVNRFGIQTLMKSTDKSDWLKQLKAIEKI
;
A
#
# COMPACT_ATOMS: atom_id res chain seq x y z
N MET A 1 14.33 0.57 5.69
CA MET A 1 13.00 1.19 5.42
C MET A 1 12.94 2.71 5.50
N VAL A 2 13.56 3.38 6.49
CA VAL A 2 13.54 4.86 6.56
C VAL A 2 14.16 5.50 5.32
N ALA A 3 15.36 5.07 4.91
CA ALA A 3 16.02 5.57 3.70
C ALA A 3 15.16 5.39 2.44
N LEU A 4 14.48 4.25 2.28
CA LEU A 4 13.59 4.01 1.13
C LEU A 4 12.38 4.95 1.11
N ASN A 5 11.82 5.28 2.28
CA ASN A 5 10.75 6.29 2.36
C ASN A 5 11.26 7.66 1.91
N VAL A 6 12.47 8.06 2.34
CA VAL A 6 13.09 9.33 1.90
C VAL A 6 13.32 9.32 0.38
N ILE A 7 13.83 8.21 -0.17
CA ILE A 7 14.05 8.05 -1.61
C ILE A 7 12.73 8.17 -2.37
N ALA A 8 11.69 7.44 -1.96
CA ALA A 8 10.38 7.50 -2.62
C ALA A 8 9.76 8.91 -2.54
N GLN A 9 9.90 9.58 -1.40
CA GLN A 9 9.37 10.94 -1.23
C GLN A 9 10.08 11.95 -2.14
N LYS A 10 11.41 11.87 -2.29
CA LYS A 10 12.18 12.89 -3.03
C LYS A 10 12.40 12.56 -4.51
N TYR A 11 12.54 11.27 -4.85
CA TYR A 11 13.13 10.85 -6.12
C TYR A 11 12.30 9.87 -6.93
N VAL A 12 11.10 9.44 -6.48
CA VAL A 12 10.32 8.39 -7.19
C VAL A 12 10.07 8.71 -8.68
N ARG A 13 9.83 9.98 -9.03
CA ARG A 13 9.63 10.42 -10.43
C ARG A 13 10.92 10.47 -11.26
N LYS A 14 12.08 10.37 -10.61
CA LYS A 14 13.41 10.35 -11.24
C LYS A 14 14.00 8.95 -11.30
N LEU A 15 13.37 7.96 -10.67
CA LEU A 15 13.80 6.57 -10.76
C LEU A 15 13.54 6.03 -12.15
N ASN A 16 14.51 5.30 -12.70
CA ASN A 16 14.27 4.51 -13.90
C ASN A 16 13.34 3.32 -13.60
N ALA A 17 12.82 2.69 -14.66
CA ALA A 17 11.87 1.59 -14.54
C ALA A 17 12.41 0.44 -13.68
N SER A 18 13.66 0.02 -13.89
CA SER A 18 14.29 -1.09 -13.15
C SER A 18 14.35 -0.82 -11.64
N LEU A 19 14.81 0.36 -11.24
CA LEU A 19 14.89 0.74 -9.82
C LEU A 19 13.49 0.87 -9.20
N LEU A 20 12.52 1.40 -9.95
CA LEU A 20 11.14 1.48 -9.49
C LEU A 20 10.53 0.09 -9.28
N SER A 21 10.70 -0.84 -10.23
CA SER A 21 10.18 -2.21 -10.09
C SER A 21 10.81 -2.93 -8.89
N ARG A 22 12.12 -2.78 -8.68
CA ARG A 22 12.81 -3.33 -7.50
C ARG A 22 12.28 -2.75 -6.19
N LEU A 23 12.06 -1.43 -6.15
CA LEU A 23 11.52 -0.75 -4.98
C LEU A 23 10.09 -1.21 -4.68
N MET A 24 9.25 -1.33 -5.72
CA MET A 24 7.87 -1.79 -5.59
C MET A 24 7.81 -3.23 -5.10
N ALA A 25 8.56 -4.14 -5.74
CA ALA A 25 8.62 -5.54 -5.35
C ALA A 25 9.12 -5.70 -3.90
N HIS A 26 10.17 -4.96 -3.52
CA HIS A 26 10.66 -4.97 -2.15
C HIS A 26 9.60 -4.48 -1.14
N ALA A 27 8.93 -3.36 -1.44
CA ALA A 27 7.85 -2.85 -0.59
C ALA A 27 6.72 -3.89 -0.42
N CYS A 28 6.28 -4.51 -1.50
CA CYS A 28 5.25 -5.56 -1.47
C CYS A 28 5.70 -6.76 -0.63
N SER A 29 6.95 -7.22 -0.78
CA SER A 29 7.46 -8.38 -0.03
C SER A 29 7.55 -8.14 1.49
N CYS A 30 7.73 -6.89 1.93
CA CYS A 30 7.91 -6.56 3.34
C CYS A 30 6.62 -6.13 4.06
N ILE A 31 5.48 -6.05 3.36
CA ILE A 31 4.25 -5.50 3.92
C ILE A 31 3.65 -6.37 5.05
N GLY A 32 3.95 -7.66 5.01
CA GLY A 32 3.58 -8.66 6.00
C GLY A 32 4.60 -8.89 7.12
N ASP A 33 5.65 -8.07 7.25
CA ASP A 33 6.70 -8.25 8.28
C ASP A 33 6.09 -8.35 9.69
N GLY A 34 6.51 -9.32 10.51
CA GLY A 34 5.94 -9.50 11.86
C GLY A 34 6.16 -8.31 12.80
N ARG A 35 7.15 -7.46 12.53
CA ARG A 35 7.50 -6.31 13.40
C ARG A 35 6.64 -5.10 13.06
N PRO A 36 5.82 -4.57 14.00
CA PRO A 36 4.92 -3.45 13.72
C PRO A 36 5.62 -2.19 13.19
N ALA A 37 6.82 -1.87 13.69
CA ALA A 37 7.56 -0.70 13.26
C ALA A 37 8.00 -0.76 11.79
N VAL A 38 8.40 -1.96 11.32
CA VAL A 38 8.77 -2.18 9.92
C VAL A 38 7.53 -2.04 9.04
N ARG A 39 6.41 -2.67 9.41
CA ARG A 39 5.14 -2.55 8.68
C ARG A 39 4.69 -1.11 8.51
N VAL A 40 4.73 -0.29 9.57
CA VAL A 40 4.38 1.14 9.46
C VAL A 40 5.20 1.83 8.37
N LEU A 41 6.51 1.57 8.32
CA LEU A 41 7.38 2.18 7.32
C LEU A 41 7.12 1.64 5.91
N VAL A 42 6.77 0.36 5.77
CA VAL A 42 6.43 -0.25 4.48
C VAL A 42 5.11 0.30 3.95
N ILE A 43 4.08 0.36 4.80
CA ILE A 43 2.76 0.88 4.45
C ILE A 43 2.86 2.36 4.03
N ARG A 44 3.67 3.16 4.76
CA ARG A 44 3.96 4.55 4.38
C ARG A 44 4.69 4.64 3.04
N LEU A 45 5.66 3.77 2.80
CA LEU A 45 6.37 3.70 1.52
C LEU A 45 5.40 3.40 0.39
N MET A 46 4.57 2.36 0.52
CA MET A 46 3.57 2.01 -0.48
C MET A 46 2.59 3.14 -0.75
N ARG A 47 2.11 3.82 0.30
CA ARG A 47 1.25 5.01 0.14
C ARG A 47 1.93 6.11 -0.65
N VAL A 48 3.22 6.39 -0.40
CA VAL A 48 3.97 7.40 -1.17
C VAL A 48 4.13 6.97 -2.62
N LEU A 49 4.39 5.69 -2.89
CA LEU A 49 4.51 5.17 -4.25
C LEU A 49 3.17 5.29 -4.99
N THR A 50 2.05 4.86 -4.39
CA THR A 50 0.72 4.97 -4.99
C THR A 50 0.33 6.42 -5.22
N GLN A 51 0.66 7.32 -4.30
CA GLN A 51 0.34 8.74 -4.40
C GLN A 51 1.14 9.45 -5.51
N LYS A 52 2.44 9.14 -5.64
CA LYS A 52 3.35 9.94 -6.50
C LYS A 52 3.55 9.40 -7.91
N LEU A 53 3.28 8.11 -8.13
CA LEU A 53 3.41 7.51 -9.45
C LEU A 53 2.32 8.03 -10.40
N PRO A 54 2.61 8.18 -11.70
CA PRO A 54 1.61 8.47 -12.70
C PRO A 54 0.70 7.25 -12.93
N ASP A 55 -0.54 7.48 -13.35
CA ASP A 55 -1.56 6.42 -13.44
C ASP A 55 -1.15 5.25 -14.32
N TYR A 56 -0.53 5.51 -15.47
CA TYR A 56 -0.07 4.44 -16.37
C TYR A 56 0.95 3.51 -15.69
N ALA A 57 1.87 4.06 -14.88
CA ALA A 57 2.87 3.27 -14.17
C ALA A 57 2.22 2.55 -12.99
N LEU A 58 1.33 3.22 -12.27
CA LEU A 58 0.62 2.62 -11.15
C LEU A 58 -0.25 1.43 -11.59
N GLN A 59 -0.88 1.53 -12.77
CA GLN A 59 -1.70 0.46 -13.33
C GLN A 59 -0.90 -0.81 -13.63
N GLN A 60 0.38 -0.68 -14.04
CA GLN A 60 1.26 -1.83 -14.24
C GLN A 60 1.53 -2.63 -12.96
N TYR A 61 1.48 -1.97 -11.80
CA TYR A 61 1.71 -2.59 -10.50
C TYR A 61 0.42 -2.89 -9.74
N LYS A 62 -0.76 -2.62 -10.32
CA LYS A 62 -2.05 -2.68 -9.63
C LYS A 62 -2.29 -4.03 -8.94
N GLU A 63 -2.18 -5.13 -9.68
CA GLU A 63 -2.43 -6.47 -9.14
C GLU A 63 -1.44 -6.83 -8.03
N MET A 64 -0.15 -6.51 -8.23
CA MET A 64 0.90 -6.72 -7.23
C MET A 64 0.63 -5.96 -5.94
N ILE A 65 0.21 -4.69 -6.03
CA ILE A 65 -0.13 -3.86 -4.87
C ILE A 65 -1.34 -4.42 -4.14
N ILE A 66 -2.39 -4.78 -4.88
CA ILE A 66 -3.64 -5.30 -4.34
C ILE A 66 -3.40 -6.63 -3.61
N SER A 67 -2.71 -7.59 -4.25
CA SER A 67 -2.36 -8.87 -3.62
C SER A 67 -1.49 -8.66 -2.38
N ALA A 68 -0.46 -7.81 -2.45
CA ALA A 68 0.38 -7.51 -1.29
C ALA A 68 -0.43 -6.95 -0.10
N VAL A 69 -1.38 -6.05 -0.36
CA VAL A 69 -2.18 -5.42 0.69
C VAL A 69 -3.20 -6.38 1.29
N PHE A 70 -3.99 -7.06 0.46
CA PHE A 70 -5.11 -7.86 0.97
C PHE A 70 -4.71 -9.29 1.35
N GLU A 71 -3.76 -9.88 0.64
CA GLU A 71 -3.30 -11.25 0.90
C GLU A 71 -2.05 -11.25 1.77
N GLY A 72 -1.09 -10.38 1.47
CA GLY A 72 0.23 -10.34 2.11
C GLY A 72 0.29 -9.70 3.50
N GLN A 73 -0.74 -8.96 3.92
CA GLN A 73 -0.79 -8.40 5.27
C GLN A 73 -1.53 -9.27 6.28
N LEU A 74 -0.96 -9.35 7.48
CA LEU A 74 -1.63 -9.87 8.67
C LEU A 74 -2.65 -8.85 9.19
N THR A 75 -3.91 -9.26 9.30
CA THR A 75 -5.01 -8.46 9.87
C THR A 75 -5.12 -8.59 11.39
N ALA A 76 -4.51 -9.62 11.99
CA ALA A 76 -4.53 -9.88 13.43
C ALA A 76 -3.65 -8.91 14.25
N ASP A 77 -4.13 -8.52 15.43
CA ASP A 77 -3.48 -7.68 16.48
C ASP A 77 -2.39 -6.72 16.04
N VAL A 78 -2.76 -5.82 15.13
CA VAL A 78 -1.85 -4.77 14.67
C VAL A 78 -2.08 -3.47 15.44
N THR A 79 -0.99 -2.97 16.03
CA THR A 79 -0.93 -1.74 16.84
C THR A 79 -1.72 -0.56 16.24
N GLN A 80 -2.16 0.40 17.07
CA GLN A 80 -2.84 1.61 16.61
C GLN A 80 -2.10 2.34 15.48
N LYS A 81 -0.76 2.35 15.52
CA LYS A 81 0.08 2.98 14.48
C LYS A 81 -0.06 2.28 13.12
N VAL A 82 -0.11 0.94 13.11
CA VAL A 82 -0.30 0.19 11.86
C VAL A 82 -1.72 0.36 11.34
N ARG A 83 -2.74 0.32 12.21
CA ARG A 83 -4.13 0.58 11.80
C ARG A 83 -4.30 1.95 11.14
N LYS A 84 -3.72 2.99 11.75
CA LYS A 84 -3.72 4.34 11.17
C LYS A 84 -2.99 4.39 9.83
N ALA A 85 -1.85 3.73 9.71
CA ALA A 85 -1.10 3.68 8.45
C ALA A 85 -1.89 2.96 7.34
N ASN A 86 -2.52 1.83 7.66
CA ASN A 86 -3.33 1.06 6.71
C ASN A 86 -4.54 1.85 6.24
N ARG A 87 -5.25 2.55 7.14
CA ARG A 87 -6.35 3.43 6.75
C ARG A 87 -5.91 4.47 5.71
N LEU A 88 -4.80 5.15 5.95
CA LEU A 88 -4.27 6.16 5.03
C LEU A 88 -3.81 5.58 3.68
N LEU A 89 -3.33 4.33 3.67
CA LEU A 89 -3.02 3.61 2.43
C LEU A 89 -4.30 3.24 1.69
N LEU A 90 -5.30 2.69 2.37
CA LEU A 90 -6.59 2.32 1.76
C LEU A 90 -7.32 3.52 1.18
N GLU A 91 -7.32 4.68 1.87
CA GLU A 91 -7.87 5.93 1.34
C GLU A 91 -7.22 6.30 0.00
N GLU A 92 -5.89 6.21 -0.10
CA GLU A 92 -5.18 6.46 -1.36
C GLU A 92 -5.50 5.40 -2.42
N LEU A 93 -5.59 4.12 -2.04
CA LEU A 93 -5.95 3.06 -2.99
C LEU A 93 -7.37 3.23 -3.52
N VAL A 94 -8.33 3.63 -2.67
CA VAL A 94 -9.71 3.91 -3.08
C VAL A 94 -9.72 5.09 -4.06
N ASN A 95 -8.96 6.15 -3.78
CA ASN A 95 -8.83 7.30 -4.67
C ASN A 95 -8.24 6.92 -6.05
N ARG A 96 -7.26 6.01 -6.09
CA ARG A 96 -6.56 5.66 -7.34
C ARG A 96 -7.18 4.51 -8.13
N PHE A 97 -7.80 3.53 -7.47
CA PHE A 97 -8.32 2.32 -8.11
C PHE A 97 -9.84 2.17 -8.04
N GLY A 98 -10.50 2.97 -7.21
CA GLY A 98 -11.93 2.91 -6.94
C GLY A 98 -12.30 1.80 -5.96
N ILE A 99 -13.28 2.10 -5.09
CA ILE A 99 -13.71 1.18 -4.04
C ILE A 99 -14.25 -0.15 -4.58
N GLN A 100 -15.04 -0.11 -5.65
CA GLN A 100 -15.66 -1.31 -6.24
C GLN A 100 -14.62 -2.31 -6.73
N THR A 101 -13.50 -1.82 -7.29
CA THR A 101 -12.36 -2.64 -7.70
C THR A 101 -11.73 -3.32 -6.49
N LEU A 102 -11.51 -2.57 -5.41
CA LEU A 102 -10.84 -3.09 -4.21
C LEU A 102 -11.73 -4.09 -3.45
N MET A 103 -13.03 -3.85 -3.37
CA MET A 103 -13.96 -4.77 -2.73
C MET A 103 -14.05 -6.12 -3.47
N LYS A 104 -13.91 -6.13 -4.80
CA LYS A 104 -13.84 -7.37 -5.59
C LYS A 104 -12.53 -8.13 -5.41
N SER A 105 -11.50 -7.50 -4.85
CA SER A 105 -10.16 -8.07 -4.72
C SER A 105 -9.89 -8.74 -3.37
N THR A 106 -10.88 -8.81 -2.48
CA THR A 106 -10.73 -9.50 -1.19
C THR A 106 -12.06 -9.98 -0.63
N ASP A 107 -12.07 -11.22 -0.13
CA ASP A 107 -13.22 -11.78 0.60
C ASP A 107 -13.04 -11.65 2.13
N LYS A 108 -11.91 -11.09 2.60
CA LYS A 108 -11.61 -10.97 4.02
C LYS A 108 -12.49 -9.88 4.65
N SER A 109 -13.32 -10.28 5.61
CA SER A 109 -14.32 -9.40 6.23
C SER A 109 -13.72 -8.15 6.88
N ASP A 110 -12.50 -8.22 7.44
CA ASP A 110 -11.81 -7.09 8.05
C ASP A 110 -11.49 -5.98 7.04
N TRP A 111 -11.04 -6.36 5.84
CA TRP A 111 -10.74 -5.40 4.77
C TRP A 111 -12.02 -4.81 4.20
N LEU A 112 -13.05 -5.62 3.99
CA LEU A 112 -14.35 -5.15 3.53
C LEU A 112 -14.98 -4.14 4.49
N LYS A 113 -14.88 -4.37 5.82
CA LYS A 113 -15.34 -3.41 6.84
C LYS A 113 -14.58 -2.09 6.75
N GLN A 114 -13.26 -2.13 6.57
CA GLN A 114 -12.44 -0.92 6.44
C GLN A 114 -12.74 -0.14 5.16
N LEU A 115 -12.90 -0.82 4.01
CA LEU A 115 -13.25 -0.19 2.75
C LEU A 115 -14.62 0.52 2.83
N LYS A 116 -15.63 -0.15 3.40
CA LYS A 116 -16.96 0.46 3.63
C LYS A 116 -16.92 1.65 4.60
N ALA A 117 -16.01 1.63 5.58
CA ALA A 117 -15.84 2.76 6.50
C ALA A 117 -15.22 3.97 5.80
N ILE A 118 -14.34 3.75 4.81
CA ILE A 118 -13.73 4.81 4.00
C ILE A 118 -14.73 5.40 3.01
N GLU A 119 -15.64 4.60 2.44
CA GLU A 119 -16.68 5.07 1.51
C GLU A 119 -17.62 6.14 2.11
N LYS A 120 -17.83 6.07 3.43
CA LYS A 120 -18.77 6.93 4.17
C LYS A 120 -18.19 8.30 4.54
N ILE A 121 -16.94 8.56 4.20
CA ILE A 121 -16.20 9.80 4.53
C ILE A 121 -16.20 10.70 3.30
#